data_AF-A0A970M2N3-F1
#
_entry.id   AF-A0A970M2N3-F1
#
_cell.length_a   1.000
_cell.length_b   1.000
_cell.length_c   1.000
_cell.angle_alpha   90.00
_cell.angle_beta   90.00
_cell.angle_gamma   90.00
#
_symmetry.space_group_name_H-M   'P 1'
#
loop_
_entity.id
_entity.type
_entity.pdbx_description
1 polymer ?
#
loop_
_entity_poly.entity_id
_entity_poly.type
_entity_poly.pdbx_seq_one_letter_code
_entity_poly.pdbx_strand_id
1 'polypeptide(L)' 'MFHSVNIIERLHREIRRRSRVAGIFPGMDSYLRLVSAYLIEYGEDWSTERCYVKPSLIEEQRAALRKAA' A
#
# COMPACT_ATOMS: atom_id res chain seq x y z
N MET A 1 -2.11 13.20 -22.26
CA MET A 1 -3.46 13.41 -21.67
C MET A 1 -3.43 12.89 -20.24
N PHE A 2 -3.51 13.80 -19.29
CA PHE A 2 -3.15 13.67 -17.86
C PHE A 2 -3.63 12.35 -17.23
N HIS A 3 -2.69 11.44 -16.95
CA HIS A 3 -2.96 10.29 -16.11
C HIS A 3 -3.04 10.81 -14.69
N SER A 4 -4.26 10.83 -14.15
CA SER A 4 -4.56 11.19 -12.78
C SER A 4 -3.49 10.63 -11.84
N VAL A 5 -2.84 11.51 -11.07
CA VAL A 5 -1.90 11.14 -9.98
C VAL A 5 -2.65 10.47 -8.82
N ASN A 6 -3.95 10.20 -9.01
CA ASN A 6 -4.85 9.63 -8.03
C ASN A 6 -4.51 8.15 -7.80
N ILE A 7 -3.92 7.92 -6.64
CA ILE A 7 -3.55 6.62 -6.11
C ILE A 7 -4.75 5.66 -6.10
N ILE A 8 -5.96 6.15 -5.83
CA ILE A 8 -7.18 5.34 -5.77
C ILE A 8 -7.56 4.77 -7.13
N GLU A 9 -7.43 5.57 -8.20
CA GLU A 9 -7.70 5.08 -9.56
C GLU A 9 -6.71 3.99 -9.97
N ARG A 10 -5.43 4.14 -9.62
CA ARG A 10 -4.40 3.14 -9.87
C ARG A 10 -4.69 1.84 -9.12
N LEU A 11 -5.05 1.96 -7.83
CA LEU A 11 -5.40 0.82 -6.99
C LEU A 11 -6.61 0.06 -7.55
N HIS A 12 -7.68 0.77 -7.94
CA HIS A 12 -8.86 0.16 -8.55
C HIS A 12 -8.56 -0.53 -9.88
N ARG A 13 -7.67 0.05 -10.71
CA ARG A 13 -7.25 -0.57 -11.98
C ARG A 13 -6.51 -1.87 -11.73
N GLU A 14 -5.62 -1.89 -10.74
CA GLU A 14 -4.81 -3.07 -10.42
C GLU A 14 -5.65 -4.19 -9.81
N ILE A 15 -6.61 -3.87 -8.93
CA ILE A 15 -7.59 -4.85 -8.42
C ILE A 15 -8.34 -5.51 -9.58
N ARG A 16 -8.85 -4.73 -10.54
CA ARG A 16 -9.55 -5.28 -11.72
C ARG A 16 -8.63 -6.11 -12.62
N ARG A 17 -7.36 -5.72 -12.75
CA ARG A 17 -6.38 -6.48 -13.55
C ARG A 17 -6.11 -7.84 -12.93
N ARG A 18 -5.86 -7.90 -11.61
CA ARG A 18 -5.57 -9.14 -10.87
C ARG A 18 -6.80 -10.05 -10.79
N SER A 19 -7.99 -9.49 -10.58
CA SER A 19 -9.22 -10.30 -10.57
C SER A 19 -9.54 -10.89 -11.94
N ARG A 20 -9.22 -10.20 -13.04
CA ARG A 20 -9.40 -10.72 -14.40
C ARG A 20 -8.51 -11.94 -14.70
N VAL A 21 -7.33 -12.03 -14.09
CA VAL A 21 -6.43 -13.19 -14.28
C VAL A 21 -6.99 -14.45 -13.61
N ALA A 22 -7.64 -14.31 -12.45
CA ALA A 22 -8.29 -15.43 -11.78
C ALA A 22 -9.54 -15.93 -12.53
N GLY A 23 -10.22 -15.06 -13.29
CA GLY A 23 -11.34 -15.42 -14.14
C GLY A 23 -12.65 -15.62 -13.36
N ILE A 24 -12.78 -16.75 -12.66
CA ILE A 24 -13.98 -17.12 -11.88
C ILE A 24 -13.57 -17.40 -10.44
N PHE A 25 -14.33 -16.84 -9.48
CA PHE A 25 -14.13 -17.11 -8.06
C PHE A 25 -15.18 -18.10 -7.55
N PRO A 26 -14.80 -19.08 -6.71
CA PRO A 26 -15.74 -20.04 -6.12
C PRO A 26 -16.72 -19.40 -5.12
N GLY A 27 -16.47 -18.14 -4.71
CA GLY A 27 -17.33 -17.38 -3.80
C GLY A 27 -16.70 -16.04 -3.41
N MET A 28 -17.46 -15.21 -2.69
CA MET A 28 -17.03 -13.87 -2.28
C MET A 28 -15.77 -13.91 -1.41
N ASP A 29 -15.64 -14.90 -0.54
CA ASP A 29 -14.47 -15.04 0.34
C ASP A 29 -13.16 -15.22 -0.44
N SER A 30 -13.20 -15.95 -1.56
CA SER A 30 -12.02 -16.14 -2.40
C SER A 30 -11.61 -14.83 -3.09
N TYR A 31 -12.58 -14.01 -3.47
CA TYR A 31 -12.31 -12.68 -4.04
C TYR A 31 -11.73 -11.74 -2.97
N LEU A 32 -12.33 -11.73 -1.77
CA LEU A 32 -11.84 -10.93 -0.65
C LEU A 32 -10.40 -11.28 -0.29
N ARG A 33 -10.04 -12.57 -0.23
CA ARG A 33 -8.66 -12.99 0.03
C ARG A 33 -7.67 -12.43 -0.98
N LEU A 34 -8.00 -12.45 -2.27
CA LEU A 34 -7.13 -11.88 -3.31
C LEU A 34 -6.95 -10.37 -3.12
N VAL A 35 -8.04 -9.64 -2.90
CA VAL A 35 -8.00 -8.19 -2.72
C VAL A 35 -7.26 -7.82 -1.44
N SER A 36 -7.53 -8.49 -0.33
CA SER A 36 -6.86 -8.27 0.95
C SER A 36 -5.36 -8.55 0.85
N ALA A 37 -4.94 -9.66 0.24
CA ALA A 37 -3.52 -9.96 0.03
C ALA A 37 -2.83 -8.85 -0.77
N TYR A 38 -3.46 -8.37 -1.86
CA TYR A 38 -2.92 -7.27 -2.64
C TYR A 38 -2.85 -5.95 -1.86
N LEU A 39 -3.86 -5.64 -1.04
CA LEU A 39 -3.85 -4.41 -0.23
C LEU A 39 -2.76 -4.44 0.85
N ILE A 40 -2.46 -5.62 1.40
CA ILE A 40 -1.34 -5.80 2.35
C ILE A 40 -0.01 -5.51 1.63
N GLU A 41 0.25 -6.18 0.50
CA GLU A 41 1.46 -5.92 -0.33
C GLU A 41 1.57 -4.43 -0.68
N TYR A 42 0.48 -3.82 -1.14
CA TYR A 42 0.45 -2.42 -1.53
C TYR A 42 0.75 -1.46 -0.35
N GLY A 43 0.26 -1.79 0.85
CA GLY A 43 0.51 -1.01 2.06
C GLY A 43 1.97 -1.11 2.52
N GLU A 44 2.55 -2.30 2.47
CA GLU A 44 3.95 -2.54 2.80
C GLU A 44 4.88 -1.79 1.84
N ASP A 45 4.64 -1.89 0.53
CA ASP A 45 5.38 -1.16 -0.50
C ASP A 45 5.25 0.36 -0.31
N TRP A 46 4.03 0.85 -0.04
CA TRP A 46 3.78 2.27 0.19
C TRP A 46 4.55 2.81 1.39
N SER A 47 4.57 2.04 2.49
CA SER A 47 5.28 2.39 3.72
C SER A 47 6.80 2.43 3.55
N THR A 48 7.32 1.76 2.52
CA THR A 48 8.77 1.63 2.28
C THR A 48 9.27 2.58 1.20
N GLU A 49 8.60 2.65 0.04
CA GLU A 49 9.08 3.45 -1.11
C GLU A 49 8.67 4.92 -1.08
N ARG A 50 7.52 5.24 -0.45
CA ARG A 50 6.92 6.59 -0.51
C ARG A 50 6.70 7.22 0.86
N CYS A 51 7.43 6.76 1.86
CA CYS A 51 7.34 7.33 3.19
C CYS A 51 7.91 8.75 3.21
N TYR A 52 7.04 9.75 3.34
CA TYR A 52 7.42 11.16 3.46
C TYR A 52 8.25 11.44 4.72
N VAL A 53 8.11 10.60 5.76
CA VAL A 53 8.87 10.70 7.01
C VAL A 53 9.65 9.41 7.20
N LYS A 54 10.96 9.44 6.93
CA LYS A 54 11.81 8.26 7.07
C LYS A 54 11.83 7.80 8.54
N PRO A 55 11.70 6.50 8.83
CA PRO A 55 11.79 5.96 10.18
C PRO A 55 13.10 6.35 10.90
N SER A 56 14.22 6.42 10.16
CA SER A 56 15.51 6.86 10.69
C SER A 56 15.46 8.29 11.24
N LEU A 57 14.74 9.19 10.57
CA LEU A 57 14.61 10.59 10.98
C LEU A 57 13.80 10.68 12.29
N ILE A 58 12.78 9.84 12.45
CA ILE A 58 11.98 9.78 13.68
C ILE A 58 12.85 9.29 14.86
N GLU A 59 13.68 8.27 14.64
CA GLU A 59 14.57 7.74 15.67
C GLU A 59 15.68 8.73 16.06
N GLU A 60 16.23 9.48 15.10
CA GLU A 60 17.16 10.58 15.37
C GLU A 60 16.52 11.67 16.24
N GLN A 61 15.28 12.09 15.93
CA GLN A 61 14.56 13.08 16.74
C GLN A 61 14.26 12.57 18.15
N ARG A 62 13.88 11.28 18.27
CA ARG A 62 13.68 10.64 19.58
C ARG A 62 14.96 10.59 20.41
N ALA A 63 16.10 10.27 19.78
CA ALA A 63 17.40 10.27 20.44
C ALA A 63 17.83 11.68 20.88
N ALA A 64 17.57 12.70 20.05
CA ALA A 64 17.82 14.10 20.39
C ALA A 64 16.99 14.55 21.60
N LEU A 65 15.69 14.22 21.63
CA LEU A 65 14.81 14.50 22.77
C LEU A 65 15.26 13.81 24.06
N ARG A 66 15.75 12.57 23.98
CA ARG A 66 16.31 11.84 25.14
C ARG A 66 17.60 12.44 25.66
N LYS A 67 18.43 13.06 24.82
CA LYS A 67 19.66 13.74 25.24
C LYS A 67 19.41 15.12 25.86
N ALA A 68 18.27 15.73 25.55
CA ALA A 68 17.90 17.05 26.04
C ALA A 68 17.13 17.01 27.39
N ALA A 69 16.74 15.82 27.84
CA ALA A 69 16.15 15.55 29.15
C ALA A 69 17.21 15.06 30.13
#